data_AF-A0A8B2HV60-F1
#
_entry.id   AF-A0A8B2HV60-F1
#
_cell.length_a   1.000
_cell.length_b   1.000
_cell.length_c   1.000
_cell.angle_alpha   90.00
_cell.angle_beta   90.00
_cell.angle_gamma   90.00
#
_symmetry.space_group_name_H-M   'P 1'
#
loop_
_entity.id
_entity.type
_entity.pdbx_description
1 polymer ?
#
loop_
_entity_poly.entity_id
_entity_poly.type
_entity_poly.pdbx_seq_one_letter_code
_entity_poly.pdbx_strand_id
1 'polypeptide(L)' 'MDDRREDTSEESFEKHLVYYKSLSKIIKDNQREIESEAEETIKNHLKERIKAMNLDKERIENMFPDKIKELRDE' A
#
# COMPACT_ATOMS: atom_id res chain seq x y z
N MET A 1 10.49 -9.67 -25.08
CA MET A 1 9.79 -9.26 -23.85
C MET A 1 10.42 -10.09 -22.76
N ASP A 2 11.07 -9.45 -21.80
CA ASP A 2 11.66 -10.11 -20.64
C ASP A 2 10.48 -10.50 -19.74
N ASP A 3 10.02 -11.75 -19.84
CA ASP A 3 8.92 -12.29 -19.03
C ASP A 3 9.40 -12.43 -17.58
N ARG A 4 9.62 -11.30 -16.90
CA ARG A 4 9.85 -11.25 -15.45
C ARG A 4 8.55 -11.63 -14.78
N ARG A 5 8.35 -12.93 -14.59
CA ARG A 5 7.29 -13.47 -13.73
C ARG A 5 7.49 -12.85 -12.35
N GLU A 6 6.46 -12.18 -11.86
CA GLU A 6 6.44 -11.68 -10.49
C GLU A 6 6.60 -12.87 -9.54
N ASP A 7 7.47 -12.72 -8.53
CA ASP A 7 7.71 -13.77 -7.55
C ASP A 7 6.52 -13.86 -6.59
N THR A 8 5.75 -14.94 -6.72
CA THR A 8 4.57 -15.22 -5.90
C THR A 8 4.85 -16.27 -4.80
N SER A 9 6.11 -16.50 -4.45
CA SER A 9 6.50 -17.41 -3.36
C SER A 9 6.00 -16.95 -2.00
N GLU A 10 6.03 -17.84 -1.01
CA GLU A 10 5.65 -17.52 0.38
C GLU A 10 6.59 -16.48 1.01
N GLU A 11 7.90 -16.58 0.74
CA GLU A 11 8.88 -15.59 1.22
C GLU A 11 8.61 -14.20 0.63
N SER A 12 8.25 -14.14 -0.66
CA SER A 12 7.81 -12.91 -1.31
C SER A 12 6.55 -12.35 -0.64
N PHE A 13 5.55 -13.20 -0.40
CA PHE A 13 4.32 -12.81 0.29
C PHE A 13 4.59 -12.22 1.68
N GLU A 14 5.42 -12.84 2.51
CA GLU A 14 5.72 -12.33 3.85
C GLU A 14 6.32 -10.91 3.82
N LYS A 15 7.27 -10.67 2.90
CA LYS A 15 7.86 -9.35 2.70
C LYS A 15 6.81 -8.34 2.23
N HIS A 16 6.00 -8.71 1.24
CA HIS A 16 4.92 -7.86 0.75
C HIS A 16 3.84 -7.60 1.80
N LEU A 17 3.54 -8.57 2.67
CA LEU A 17 2.57 -8.42 3.74
C LEU A 17 3.05 -7.43 4.81
N VAL A 18 4.32 -7.51 5.22
CA VAL A 18 4.93 -6.55 6.15
C VAL A 18 4.85 -5.13 5.56
N TYR A 19 5.18 -4.99 4.28
CA TYR A 19 5.08 -3.71 3.58
C TYR A 19 3.62 -3.23 3.45
N TYR A 20 2.69 -4.10 3.06
CA TYR A 20 1.26 -3.79 2.95
C TYR A 20 0.66 -3.29 4.28
N LYS A 21 1.03 -3.93 5.40
CA LYS A 21 0.64 -3.49 6.74
C LYS A 21 1.25 -2.13 7.09
N SER A 22 2.52 -1.89 6.76
CA SER A 22 3.19 -0.61 7.03
C SER A 22 2.58 0.54 6.22
N LEU A 23 2.19 0.30 4.96
CA LEU A 23 1.48 1.27 4.11
C LEU A 23 0.20 1.79 4.79
N SER A 24 -0.57 0.90 5.43
CA SER A 24 -1.80 1.29 6.13
C SER A 24 -1.53 2.24 7.30
N LYS A 25 -0.40 2.09 7.99
CA LYS A 25 0.03 3.01 9.04
C LYS A 25 0.44 4.36 8.46
N ILE A 26 1.30 4.36 7.44
CA ILE A 26 1.80 5.58 6.79
C ILE A 26 0.66 6.39 6.16
N ILE A 27 -0.31 5.72 5.53
CA ILE A 27 -1.51 6.39 4.98
C ILE A 27 -2.28 7.10 6.08
N LYS A 28 -2.51 6.46 7.23
CA LYS A 28 -3.20 7.08 8.38
C LYS A 28 -2.43 8.28 8.92
N ASP A 29 -1.10 8.17 9.01
CA ASP A 29 -0.26 9.27 9.50
C ASP A 29 -0.31 10.45 8.52
N ASN A 30 -0.19 10.21 7.20
CA ASN A 30 -0.35 11.25 6.17
C ASN A 30 -1.76 11.88 6.18
N GLN A 31 -2.81 11.10 6.45
CA GLN A 31 -4.18 11.62 6.58
C GLN A 31 -4.32 12.59 7.75
N ARG A 32 -3.75 12.25 8.92
CA ARG A 32 -3.71 13.14 10.08
C ARG A 32 -2.90 14.40 9.79
N GLU A 33 -1.78 14.27 9.07
CA GLU A 33 -0.96 15.41 8.68
C GLU A 33 -1.76 16.37 7.78
N ILE A 34 -2.52 15.86 6.81
CA ILE A 34 -3.45 16.66 5.98
C ILE A 34 -4.48 17.42 6.83
N GLU A 35 -5.02 16.80 7.88
CA GLU A 35 -5.99 17.42 8.78
C GLU A 35 -5.39 18.60 9.57
N SER A 36 -4.12 18.50 9.96
CA SER A 36 -3.41 19.54 10.72
C SER A 36 -2.74 20.61 9.86
N GLU A 37 -2.50 20.34 8.58
CA GLU A 37 -1.77 21.23 7.68
C GLU A 37 -2.64 22.42 7.25
N ALA A 38 -2.02 23.59 7.06
CA ALA A 38 -2.68 24.79 6.53
C ALA A 38 -2.38 24.99 5.04
N GLU A 39 -1.19 24.57 4.59
CA GLU A 39 -0.73 24.78 3.22
C GLU A 39 -1.34 23.78 2.23
N GLU A 40 -2.10 24.28 1.25
CA GLU A 40 -2.78 23.42 0.27
C GLU A 40 -1.78 22.65 -0.62
N THR A 41 -0.60 23.21 -0.91
CA THR A 41 0.45 22.53 -1.67
C THR A 41 0.93 21.27 -0.94
N ILE A 42 1.14 21.37 0.38
CA ILE A 42 1.56 20.23 1.21
C ILE A 42 0.43 19.20 1.28
N LYS A 43 -0.82 19.64 1.46
CA LYS A 43 -1.98 18.73 1.41
C LYS A 43 -2.07 17.96 0.12
N ASN A 44 -1.86 18.62 -1.02
CA ASN A 44 -1.91 17.97 -2.32
C ASN A 44 -0.78 16.96 -2.50
N HIS A 45 0.43 17.29 -2.05
CA HIS A 45 1.54 16.33 -2.05
C HIS A 45 1.23 15.09 -1.19
N LEU A 46 0.67 15.28 0.01
CA LEU A 46 0.28 14.17 0.89
C LEU A 46 -0.84 13.31 0.28
N LYS A 47 -1.83 13.93 -0.38
CA LYS A 47 -2.89 13.21 -1.12
C LYS A 47 -2.31 12.37 -2.27
N GLU A 48 -1.36 12.91 -3.02
CA GLU A 48 -0.66 12.16 -4.08
C GLU A 48 0.12 10.97 -3.53
N ARG A 49 0.83 11.14 -2.40
CA ARG A 49 1.51 10.05 -1.70
C ARG A 49 0.54 8.96 -1.27
N ILE A 50 -0.59 9.33 -0.67
CA ILE A 50 -1.65 8.38 -0.28
C ILE A 50 -2.17 7.62 -1.52
N LYS A 51 -2.41 8.31 -2.63
CA LYS A 51 -2.87 7.69 -3.88
C LYS A 51 -1.87 6.65 -4.39
N ALA A 52 -0.58 6.99 -4.44
CA ALA A 52 0.47 6.05 -4.85
C ALA A 52 0.53 4.82 -3.93
N MET A 53 0.47 5.02 -2.61
CA MET A 53 0.46 3.93 -1.64
C MET A 53 -0.76 3.02 -1.76
N ASN A 54 -1.94 3.56 -2.08
CA ASN A 54 -3.12 2.76 -2.34
C ASN A 54 -2.97 1.90 -3.61
N LEU A 55 -2.34 2.43 -4.66
CA LEU A 55 -2.03 1.65 -5.87
C LEU A 55 -1.03 0.51 -5.56
N ASP A 56 -0.04 0.77 -4.70
CA ASP A 56 0.87 -0.30 -4.24
C ASP A 56 0.14 -1.39 -3.45
N LYS A 57 -0.82 -1.02 -2.60
CA LYS A 57 -1.68 -1.98 -1.89
C LYS A 57 -2.51 -2.82 -2.85
N GLU A 58 -3.14 -2.18 -3.84
CA GLU A 58 -3.93 -2.86 -4.88
C GLU A 58 -3.06 -3.81 -5.72
N ARG A 59 -1.83 -3.41 -6.05
CA ARG A 59 -0.88 -4.30 -6.74
C ARG A 59 -0.58 -5.55 -5.90
N ILE A 60 -0.29 -5.39 -4.60
CA ILE A 60 -0.02 -6.53 -3.70
C ILE A 60 -1.24 -7.43 -3.56
N GLU A 61 -2.44 -6.86 -3.51
CA GLU A 61 -3.72 -7.59 -3.56
C GLU A 61 -3.85 -8.43 -4.82
N ASN A 62 -3.50 -7.87 -5.98
CA ASN A 62 -3.55 -8.57 -7.26
C ASN A 62 -2.46 -9.65 -7.39
N MET A 63 -1.31 -9.48 -6.71
CA MET A 63 -0.24 -10.48 -6.66
C MET A 63 -0.60 -11.69 -5.78
N PHE A 64 -1.34 -11.47 -4.69
CA PHE A 64 -1.67 -12.48 -3.69
C PHE A 64 -3.17 -12.50 -3.34
N PRO A 65 -4.07 -12.71 -4.32
CA PRO A 65 -5.51 -12.52 -4.13
C PRO A 65 -6.09 -13.45 -3.07
N ASP A 66 -5.67 -14.71 -3.03
CA ASP A 66 -6.17 -15.70 -2.08
C ASP A 66 -5.72 -15.39 -0.64
N LYS A 67 -4.45 -15.00 -0.47
CA LYS A 67 -3.87 -14.74 0.85
C LYS A 67 -4.34 -13.42 1.46
N ILE A 68 -4.59 -12.39 0.65
CA ILE A 68 -5.10 -11.11 1.16
C ILE A 68 -6.60 -11.20 1.48
N LYS A 69 -7.36 -12.05 0.78
CA LYS A 69 -8.77 -12.27 1.09
C LYS A 69 -8.94 -12.80 2.51
N GLU A 70 -8.15 -13.80 2.91
CA GLU A 70 -8.15 -14.34 4.27
C GLU A 70 -7.87 -13.26 5.34
N LEU A 71 -6.93 -12.34 5.08
CA LEU A 71 -6.58 -11.25 6.00
C LEU A 71 -7.66 -10.16 6.15
N ARG A 72 -8.63 -10.07 5.23
CA ARG A 72 -9.75 -9.10 5.30
C ARG A 72 -10.97 -9.69 6.00
N ASP A 73 -11.06 -11.02 6.05
CA ASP A 73 -12.17 -11.76 6.66
C ASP A 73 -11.92 -12.06 8.16
N GLU A 74 -10.74 -11.71 8.69
CA GLU A 74 -10.37 -11.70 10.13
C GLU A 74 -10.54 -10.31 10.79
#